data_AF-A0A9W8I7N4-F1
#
_entry.id   AF-A0A9W8I7N4-F1
#
_cell.length_a   1.000
_cell.length_b   1.000
_cell.length_c   1.000
_cell.angle_alpha   90.00
_cell.angle_beta   90.00
_cell.angle_gamma   90.00
#
_symmetry.space_group_name_H-M   'P 1'
#
loop_
_entity.id
_entity.type
_entity.pdbx_description
1 polymer ?
#
loop_
_entity_poly.entity_id
_entity_poly.type
_entity_poly.pdbx_seq_one_letter_code
_entity_poly.pdbx_strand_id
1 'polypeptide(L)'
;MDKINVDHMLAIEEPFIKQLKRVVRQSQKQAERETSQVSAALSALAKDGGNAAEAHSTLDGLIERLQTLKRKLEEVRDEESLLIQRSKQRATDLGQLSSFESASQPEFQRWSRARLDRILVDFMLRNGNVKTAELLAQNGNIEHFADTSLFSL
;
A
#
# COMPACT_ATOMS: atom_id res chain seq x y z
N MET A 1 15.91 28.55 20.31
CA MET A 1 15.23 27.23 20.36
C MET A 1 15.17 26.74 18.93
N ASP A 2 15.99 25.74 18.58
CA ASP A 2 15.95 25.13 17.27
C ASP A 2 14.61 24.40 17.11
N LYS A 3 13.68 25.05 16.41
CA LYS A 3 12.33 24.53 16.21
C LYS A 3 12.41 23.35 15.25
N ILE A 4 11.95 22.18 15.70
CA ILE A 4 11.84 20.98 14.87
C ILE A 4 10.86 21.26 13.72
N ASN A 5 11.33 21.15 12.48
CA ASN A 5 10.49 21.32 11.29
C ASN A 5 9.83 19.98 10.92
N VAL A 6 8.67 19.74 11.52
CA VAL A 6 7.89 18.49 11.35
C VAL A 6 7.42 18.31 9.90
N ASP A 7 6.98 19.37 9.23
CA ASP A 7 6.45 19.27 7.86
C ASP A 7 7.52 18.77 6.87
N HIS A 8 8.73 19.31 6.97
CA HIS A 8 9.86 18.84 6.17
C HIS A 8 10.25 17.40 6.51
N MET A 9 10.09 17.00 7.78
CA MET A 9 10.34 15.62 8.20
C MET A 9 9.34 14.63 7.62
N LEU A 10 8.08 15.03 7.43
CA LEU A 10 7.01 14.20 6.88
C LEU A 10 7.03 14.10 5.35
N ALA A 11 7.67 15.04 4.64
CA ALA A 11 7.66 15.08 3.17
C ALA A 11 8.15 13.78 2.49
N ILE A 12 9.06 13.03 3.14
CA ILE A 12 9.56 11.74 2.62
C ILE A 12 8.50 10.62 2.61
N GLU A 13 7.32 10.83 3.22
CA GLU A 13 6.20 9.88 3.15
C GLU A 13 5.36 9.98 1.89
N GLU A 14 5.44 11.09 1.16
CA GLU A 14 4.54 11.34 0.03
C GLU A 14 4.56 10.22 -1.03
N PRO A 15 5.71 9.66 -1.45
CA PRO A 15 5.75 8.57 -2.43
C PRO A 15 5.02 7.31 -1.94
N PHE A 16 5.23 6.92 -0.68
CA PHE A 16 4.59 5.76 -0.07
C PHE A 16 3.07 5.95 0.03
N ILE A 17 2.62 7.13 0.48
CA ILE A 17 1.18 7.44 0.58
C ILE A 17 0.52 7.36 -0.79
N LYS A 18 1.19 7.86 -1.85
CA LYS A 18 0.71 7.76 -3.23
C LYS A 18 0.58 6.30 -3.68
N GLN A 19 1.56 5.44 -3.37
CA GLN A 19 1.49 4.02 -3.69
C GLN A 19 0.36 3.31 -2.96
N LEU A 20 0.26 3.48 -1.63
CA LEU A 20 -0.79 2.88 -0.82
C LEU A 20 -2.17 3.26 -1.37
N LYS A 21 -2.40 4.56 -1.63
CA LYS A 21 -3.66 5.02 -2.22
C LYS A 21 -3.92 4.41 -3.60
N ARG A 22 -2.90 4.28 -4.44
CA ARG A 22 -3.03 3.70 -5.78
C ARG A 22 -3.47 2.24 -5.71
N VAL A 23 -2.77 1.41 -4.92
CA VAL A 23 -3.02 -0.03 -4.79
C VAL A 23 -4.42 -0.29 -4.21
N VAL A 24 -4.75 0.36 -3.09
CA VAL A 24 -6.06 0.20 -2.44
C VAL A 24 -7.19 0.65 -3.37
N ARG A 25 -7.07 1.80 -4.04
CA ARG A 25 -8.10 2.28 -4.97
C ARG A 25 -8.28 1.38 -6.18
N GLN A 26 -7.19 0.81 -6.69
CA GLN A 26 -7.24 -0.11 -7.82
C GLN A 26 -7.97 -1.40 -7.44
N SER A 27 -7.63 -1.99 -6.29
CA SER A 27 -8.30 -3.15 -5.72
C SER A 27 -9.80 -2.90 -5.52
N GLN A 28 -10.14 -1.80 -4.84
CA GLN A 28 -11.52 -1.38 -4.60
C GLN A 28 -12.33 -1.20 -5.90
N LYS A 29 -11.79 -0.45 -6.87
CA LYS A 29 -12.47 -0.17 -8.14
C LYS A 29 -12.73 -1.45 -8.93
N GLN A 30 -11.79 -2.40 -8.92
CA GLN A 30 -11.97 -3.68 -9.60
C GLN A 30 -13.07 -4.51 -8.94
N ALA A 31 -13.11 -4.56 -7.60
CA ALA A 31 -14.15 -5.27 -6.86
C ALA A 31 -15.54 -4.65 -7.08
N GLU A 32 -15.66 -3.33 -6.97
CA GLU A 32 -16.91 -2.61 -7.19
C GLU A 32 -17.45 -2.81 -8.61
N ARG A 33 -16.59 -2.66 -9.63
CA ARG A 33 -16.98 -2.83 -11.03
C ARG A 33 -17.55 -4.21 -11.31
N GLU A 34 -16.85 -5.27 -10.91
CA GLU A 34 -17.32 -6.64 -11.17
C GLU A 34 -18.58 -6.96 -10.36
N THR A 35 -18.66 -6.50 -9.11
CA THR A 35 -19.86 -6.69 -8.27
C THR A 35 -21.09 -6.00 -8.87
N SER A 36 -20.93 -4.76 -9.37
CA SER A 36 -22.01 -4.05 -10.06
C SER A 36 -22.47 -4.77 -11.33
N GLN A 37 -21.53 -5.31 -12.11
CA GLN A 37 -21.85 -6.04 -13.35
C GLN A 37 -22.58 -7.36 -13.08
N VAL A 38 -22.13 -8.11 -12.07
CA VAL A 38 -22.81 -9.34 -11.63
C VAL A 38 -24.21 -9.03 -11.11
N SER A 39 -24.36 -8.00 -10.27
CA SER A 39 -25.66 -7.58 -9.74
C SER A 39 -26.64 -7.15 -10.84
N ALA A 40 -26.16 -6.41 -11.84
CA ALA A 40 -26.97 -6.01 -12.99
C ALA A 40 -27.42 -7.21 -13.83
N ALA A 41 -26.52 -8.16 -14.09
CA ALA A 41 -26.84 -9.38 -14.85
C ALA A 41 -27.85 -10.28 -14.10
N LEU A 42 -27.67 -10.45 -12.78
CA LEU A 42 -28.63 -11.18 -11.95
C LEU A 42 -30.01 -10.51 -11.93
N SER A 43 -30.04 -9.17 -11.84
CA SER A 43 -31.29 -8.40 -11.87
C SER A 43 -32.02 -8.50 -13.20
N ALA A 44 -31.28 -8.54 -14.32
CA ALA A 44 -31.86 -8.77 -15.64
C ALA A 44 -32.43 -10.19 -15.75
N LEU A 45 -31.67 -11.20 -15.32
CA LEU A 45 -32.09 -12.60 -15.35
C LEU A 45 -33.36 -12.84 -14.52
N ALA A 46 -33.45 -12.22 -13.34
CA ALA A 46 -34.63 -12.31 -12.47
C ALA A 46 -35.89 -11.67 -13.08
N LYS A 47 -35.74 -10.70 -13.99
CA LYS A 47 -36.87 -10.00 -14.63
C LYS A 47 -37.32 -10.67 -15.93
N ASP A 48 -36.40 -11.22 -16.71
CA ASP A 48 -36.69 -11.68 -18.07
C ASP A 48 -37.42 -13.03 -18.11
N GLY A 49 -37.41 -13.81 -17.01
CA GLY A 49 -38.11 -15.10 -16.95
C GLY A 49 -37.74 -16.07 -18.08
N GLY A 50 -36.56 -15.88 -18.69
CA GLY A 50 -36.14 -16.52 -19.93
C GLY A 50 -35.96 -18.03 -19.82
N ASN A 51 -35.62 -18.65 -20.95
CA ASN A 51 -35.42 -20.10 -21.03
C ASN A 51 -34.36 -20.57 -20.00
N ALA A 52 -34.66 -21.65 -19.28
CA ALA A 52 -33.78 -22.24 -18.26
C ALA A 52 -32.35 -22.51 -18.78
N ALA A 53 -32.19 -22.87 -20.06
CA ALA A 53 -30.88 -23.09 -20.66
C ALA A 53 -30.04 -21.81 -20.76
N GLU A 54 -30.65 -20.68 -21.13
CA GLU A 54 -29.99 -19.37 -21.22
C GLU A 54 -29.67 -18.81 -19.84
N ALA A 55 -30.57 -19.03 -18.87
CA ALA A 55 -30.36 -18.71 -17.47
C ALA A 55 -29.15 -19.46 -16.90
N HIS A 56 -29.06 -20.76 -17.17
CA HIS A 56 -27.95 -21.59 -16.73
C HIS A 56 -26.61 -21.11 -17.31
N SER A 57 -26.56 -20.90 -18.64
CA SER A 57 -25.36 -20.39 -19.30
C SER A 57 -24.92 -19.01 -18.77
N THR A 58 -25.88 -18.13 -18.46
CA THR A 58 -25.59 -16.82 -17.86
C THR A 58 -24.97 -16.99 -16.47
N LEU A 59 -25.53 -17.87 -15.63
CA LEU A 59 -25.01 -18.14 -14.29
C LEU A 59 -23.60 -18.72 -14.32
N ASP A 60 -23.30 -19.64 -15.24
CA ASP A 60 -21.95 -20.19 -15.41
C ASP A 60 -20.94 -19.10 -15.75
N GLY A 61 -21.29 -18.20 -16.69
CA GLY A 61 -20.45 -17.05 -17.03
C GLY A 61 -20.24 -16.10 -15.84
N LEU A 62 -21.25 -15.89 -15.00
CA LEU A 62 -21.11 -15.09 -13.78
C LEU A 62 -20.19 -15.76 -12.75
N ILE A 63 -20.26 -17.08 -12.61
CA ILE A 63 -19.37 -17.86 -11.74
C ILE A 63 -17.92 -17.71 -12.18
N GLU A 64 -17.63 -17.90 -13.47
CA GLU A 64 -16.26 -17.77 -14.02
C GLU A 64 -15.69 -16.36 -13.78
N ARG A 65 -16.53 -15.33 -13.93
CA ARG A 65 -16.14 -13.94 -13.67
C ARG A 65 -15.83 -13.69 -12.20
N LEU A 66 -16.67 -14.19 -11.29
CA LEU A 66 -16.43 -14.08 -9.85
C LEU A 66 -15.18 -14.85 -9.40
N GLN A 67 -14.94 -16.04 -9.97
CA GLN A 67 -13.71 -16.81 -9.73
C GLN A 67 -12.46 -16.05 -10.23
N THR A 68 -12.56 -15.43 -11.40
CA THR A 68 -11.48 -14.59 -11.94
C THR A 68 -11.23 -13.36 -11.07
N LEU A 69 -12.28 -12.70 -10.59
CA LEU A 69 -12.16 -11.59 -9.64
C LEU A 69 -11.48 -12.05 -8.36
N LYS A 70 -11.90 -13.17 -7.78
CA LYS A 70 -11.30 -13.73 -6.55
C LYS A 70 -9.79 -13.92 -6.73
N ARG A 71 -9.35 -14.58 -7.81
CA ARG A 71 -7.92 -14.80 -8.10
C ARG A 71 -7.15 -13.48 -8.19
N LYS A 72 -7.68 -12.49 -8.93
CA LYS A 72 -7.05 -11.16 -9.06
C LYS A 72 -6.96 -10.42 -7.73
N LEU A 73 -7.99 -10.51 -6.89
CA LEU A 73 -7.98 -9.89 -5.57
C LEU A 73 -6.97 -10.59 -4.64
N GLU A 74 -6.84 -11.92 -4.72
CA GLU A 74 -5.83 -12.67 -3.97
C GLU A 74 -4.40 -12.27 -4.38
N GLU A 75 -4.13 -12.04 -5.67
CA GLU A 75 -2.83 -11.54 -6.16
C GLU A 75 -2.46 -10.17 -5.58
N VAL A 76 -3.43 -9.26 -5.46
CA VAL A 76 -3.20 -7.89 -4.94
C VAL A 76 -3.23 -7.83 -3.42
N ARG A 77 -3.91 -8.77 -2.76
CA ARG A 77 -4.10 -8.79 -1.29
C ARG A 77 -2.78 -8.78 -0.53
N ASP A 78 -1.79 -9.53 -1.00
CA ASP A 78 -0.52 -9.67 -0.29
C ASP A 78 0.29 -8.36 -0.36
N GLU A 79 0.29 -7.67 -1.51
CA GLU A 79 0.86 -6.32 -1.65
C GLU A 79 0.12 -5.31 -0.77
N GLU A 80 -1.22 -5.32 -0.81
CA GLU A 80 -2.05 -4.42 0.00
C GLU A 80 -1.82 -4.64 1.50
N SER A 81 -1.75 -5.90 1.96
CA SER A 81 -1.51 -6.25 3.35
C SER A 81 -0.14 -5.76 3.83
N LEU A 82 0.89 -5.92 3.00
CA LEU A 82 2.24 -5.43 3.29
C LEU A 82 2.25 -3.90 3.41
N LEU A 83 1.62 -3.18 2.47
CA LEU A 83 1.54 -1.72 2.51
C LEU A 83 0.75 -1.22 3.72
N ILE A 84 -0.32 -1.90 4.12
CA ILE A 84 -1.08 -1.57 5.35
C ILE A 84 -0.25 -1.84 6.60
N GLN A 85 0.48 -2.94 6.66
CA GLN A 85 1.36 -3.24 7.80
C GLN A 85 2.45 -2.17 7.92
N ARG A 86 3.11 -1.82 6.81
CA ARG A 86 4.12 -0.76 6.79
C ARG A 86 3.53 0.58 7.19
N SER A 87 2.34 0.94 6.70
CA SER A 87 1.73 2.23 7.04
C SER A 87 1.45 2.38 8.53
N LYS A 88 1.06 1.30 9.21
CA LYS A 88 0.89 1.29 10.67
C LYS A 88 2.21 1.54 11.39
N GLN A 89 3.28 0.81 11.02
CA GLN A 89 4.59 0.99 11.64
C GLN A 89 5.13 2.41 11.44
N ARG A 90 5.02 2.93 10.22
CA ARG A 90 5.41 4.31 9.89
C ARG A 90 4.63 5.34 10.71
N ALA A 91 3.31 5.15 10.85
CA ALA A 91 2.49 6.06 11.65
C ALA A 91 2.91 6.06 13.13
N THR A 92 3.27 4.90 13.68
CA THR A 92 3.83 4.79 15.04
C THR A 92 5.15 5.54 15.18
N ASP A 93 6.10 5.33 14.27
CA ASP A 93 7.42 5.94 14.33
C ASP A 93 7.39 7.45 14.10
N LEU A 94 6.53 7.92 13.19
CA LEU A 94 6.30 9.34 12.97
C LEU A 94 5.51 9.99 14.10
N GLY A 95 4.63 9.25 14.77
CA GLY A 95 3.88 9.74 15.93
C GLY A 95 4.81 10.21 17.06
N GLN A 96 6.00 9.59 17.19
CA GLN A 96 7.03 9.97 18.16
C GLN A 96 7.50 11.42 18.00
N LEU A 97 7.41 12.00 16.79
CA LEU A 97 7.81 13.39 16.54
C LEU A 97 7.07 14.39 17.42
N SER A 98 5.81 14.11 17.74
CA SER A 98 5.00 14.99 18.59
C SER A 98 5.42 14.97 20.07
N SER A 99 6.22 13.99 20.48
CA SER A 99 6.70 13.84 21.86
C SER A 99 8.03 14.55 22.13
N PHE A 100 8.77 14.97 21.09
CA PHE A 100 10.08 15.61 21.26
C PHE A 100 9.94 17.10 21.56
N GLU A 101 10.53 17.55 22.66
CA GLU A 101 10.46 18.96 23.08
C GLU A 101 11.66 19.77 22.55
N SER A 102 12.78 19.10 22.23
CA SER A 102 14.01 19.75 21.77
C SER A 102 14.84 18.84 20.88
N ALA A 103 15.52 19.44 19.90
CA ALA A 103 16.49 18.75 19.05
C ALA A 103 17.73 18.25 19.81
N SER A 104 17.99 18.75 21.02
CA SER A 104 19.10 18.28 21.87
C SER A 104 18.79 16.99 22.64
N GLN A 105 17.54 16.51 22.63
CA GLN A 105 17.15 15.28 23.34
C GLN A 105 17.83 14.06 22.70
N PRO A 106 18.42 13.14 23.50
CA PRO A 106 19.02 11.91 22.99
C PRO A 106 18.06 11.07 22.14
N GLU A 107 16.77 11.06 22.49
CA GLU A 107 15.70 10.37 21.78
C GLU A 107 15.52 10.95 20.37
N PHE A 108 15.46 12.28 20.27
CA PHE A 108 15.38 12.97 18.98
C PHE A 108 16.62 12.69 18.13
N GLN A 109 17.81 12.67 18.72
CA GLN A 109 19.05 12.37 17.99
C GLN A 109 19.05 10.94 17.43
N ARG A 110 18.56 9.95 18.19
CA ARG A 110 18.38 8.58 17.70
C ARG A 110 17.36 8.51 16.56
N TRP A 111 16.22 9.17 16.72
CA TRP A 111 15.20 9.26 15.68
C TRP A 111 15.72 9.93 14.40
N SER A 112 16.46 11.03 14.56
CA SER A 112 17.08 11.77 13.45
C SER A 112 18.07 10.91 12.67
N ARG A 113 18.81 10.03 13.37
CA ARG A 113 19.70 9.07 12.71
C ARG A 113 18.92 8.02 11.90
N ALA A 114 17.85 7.46 12.46
CA ALA A 114 16.97 6.55 11.70
C ALA A 114 16.35 7.23 10.47
N ARG A 115 15.98 8.53 10.59
CA ARG A 115 15.52 9.33 9.45
C ARG A 115 16.61 9.49 8.38
N LEU A 116 17.86 9.71 8.78
CA LEU A 116 18.97 9.79 7.83
C LEU A 116 19.15 8.47 7.10
N ASP A 117 19.14 7.34 7.80
CA ASP A 117 19.25 6.01 7.20
C ASP A 117 18.12 5.78 6.19
N ARG A 118 16.89 6.20 6.52
CA ARG A 118 15.77 6.17 5.57
C ARG A 118 16.00 7.02 4.31
N ILE A 119 16.52 8.23 4.45
CA ILE A 119 16.84 9.10 3.30
C ILE A 119 17.87 8.41 2.40
N LEU A 120 18.88 7.78 3.01
CA LEU A 120 19.90 7.02 2.29
C LEU A 120 19.30 5.79 1.59
N VAL A 121 18.37 5.07 2.23
CA VAL A 121 17.63 3.97 1.60
C VAL A 121 16.88 4.45 0.36
N ASP A 122 16.06 5.51 0.45
CA ASP A 122 15.34 6.07 -0.70
C ASP A 122 16.29 6.51 -1.82
N PHE A 123 17.38 7.20 -1.45
CA PHE A 123 18.43 7.58 -2.41
C PHE A 123 19.04 6.36 -3.11
N MET A 124 19.42 5.32 -2.35
CA MET A 124 20.01 4.11 -2.91
C MET A 124 19.05 3.40 -3.85
N LEU A 125 17.76 3.28 -3.49
CA LEU A 125 16.73 2.68 -4.33
C LEU A 125 16.55 3.44 -5.66
N ARG A 126 16.50 4.78 -5.62
CA ARG A 126 16.43 5.63 -6.83
C ARG A 126 17.62 5.47 -7.76
N ASN A 127 18.78 5.13 -7.21
CA ASN A 127 20.01 4.91 -7.97
C ASN A 127 20.24 3.44 -8.33
N GLY A 128 19.25 2.56 -8.12
CA GLY A 128 19.34 1.13 -8.45
C GLY A 128 20.21 0.30 -7.50
N ASN A 129 20.66 0.87 -6.38
CA ASN A 129 21.48 0.19 -5.37
C ASN A 129 20.62 -0.61 -4.37
N VAL A 130 19.75 -1.49 -4.91
CA VAL A 130 18.70 -2.17 -4.13
C VAL A 130 19.27 -2.99 -2.97
N LYS A 131 20.28 -3.84 -3.23
CA LYS A 131 20.88 -4.69 -2.19
C LYS A 131 21.50 -3.91 -1.04
N THR A 132 22.14 -2.78 -1.35
CA THR A 132 22.73 -1.91 -0.33
C THR A 132 21.66 -1.22 0.49
N ALA A 133 20.57 -0.78 -0.16
CA ALA A 133 19.42 -0.19 0.52
C ALA A 133 18.76 -1.19 1.48
N GLU A 134 18.57 -2.44 1.06
CA GLU A 134 18.03 -3.52 1.89
C GLU A 134 18.93 -3.81 3.10
N LEU A 135 20.25 -3.90 2.89
CA LEU A 135 21.20 -4.16 3.97
C LEU A 135 21.23 -3.01 4.98
N LEU A 136 21.21 -1.75 4.51
CA LEU A 136 21.12 -0.58 5.39
C LEU A 136 19.81 -0.60 6.20
N ALA A 137 18.70 -0.93 5.54
CA ALA A 137 17.41 -0.99 6.21
C ALA A 137 17.34 -2.07 7.29
N GLN A 138 17.89 -3.26 7.02
CA GLN A 138 18.00 -4.36 7.98
C GLN A 138 18.88 -3.98 9.17
N ASN A 139 20.06 -3.41 8.92
CA ASN A 139 20.97 -2.99 9.98
C ASN A 139 20.39 -1.87 10.86
N GLY A 140 19.55 -1.02 10.28
CA GLY A 140 18.85 0.07 10.97
C GLY A 140 17.51 -0.34 11.61
N ASN A 141 17.01 -1.56 11.39
CA ASN A 141 15.65 -1.99 11.73
C ASN A 141 14.55 -1.05 11.16
N ILE A 142 14.75 -0.58 9.93
CA ILE A 142 13.88 0.37 9.21
C ILE A 142 13.34 -0.22 7.90
N GLU A 143 13.18 -1.54 7.80
CA GLU A 143 12.74 -2.25 6.59
C GLU A 143 11.34 -1.82 6.12
N HIS A 144 10.50 -1.36 7.04
CA HIS A 144 9.19 -0.80 6.73
C HIS A 144 9.27 0.55 5.97
N PHE A 145 10.45 1.18 5.95
CA PHE A 145 10.77 2.35 5.12
C PHE A 145 11.40 1.99 3.76
N ALA A 146 11.77 0.72 3.52
CA ALA A 146 12.39 0.28 2.28
C ALA A 146 11.34 -0.09 1.21
N ASP A 147 10.93 0.88 0.41
CA ASP A 147 9.90 0.73 -0.63
C ASP A 147 10.45 0.20 -1.95
N THR A 148 11.06 -1.00 -1.94
CA THR A 148 11.68 -1.60 -3.14
C THR A 148 10.72 -1.70 -4.34
N SER A 149 9.44 -2.00 -4.11
CA SER A 149 8.38 -2.05 -5.13
C SER A 149 8.12 -0.72 -5.86
N LEU A 150 8.53 0.43 -5.30
CA LEU A 150 8.40 1.73 -5.97
C LEU A 150 9.44 1.92 -7.08
N PHE A 151 10.55 1.20 -7.01
CA PHE A 151 11.74 1.43 -7.82
C PHE A 151 12.12 0.22 -8.68
N SER A 152 11.43 -0.91 -8.53
CA SER A 152 11.49 -2.01 -9.49
C SER A 152 10.87 -1.56 -10.81
N LEU A 153 11.73 -1.39 -11.83
CA LEU A 153 11.36 -1.21 -13.25
C LEU A 153 10.74 -2.49 -13.82
#